data_AF-A0A1Q3FP97-F1
#
_entry.id   AF-A0A1Q3FP97-F1
#
_cell.length_a   1.000
_cell.length_b   1.000
_cell.length_c   1.000
_cell.angle_alpha   90.00
_cell.angle_beta   90.00
_cell.angle_gamma   90.00
#
_symmetry.space_group_name_H-M   'P 1'
#
loop_
_entity.id
_entity.type
_entity.pdbx_description
1 polymer ?
#
loop_
_entity_poly.entity_id
_entity_poly.type
_entity_poly.pdbx_seq_one_letter_code
_entity_poly.pdbx_strand_id
1 'polypeptide(L)'
;MLQSVVKAKRTATLSPTLSRFWSVQAQPQQVTTASEGHDEVEYANALPYEKIPRPSFWQMMVGFAPGGRYSNVTFPELHRRFRRDYGDLMVMPGQFGRKDVVLTFQPDDFKKLFRTEGQWPNRIALETFVHYRKNVRPDVFKGMGGLVNEQGENWQHFRTIVNPVMMQPKTIRLYVDKLDEIAREFMGIISEIRDEKNEMPADFSQWLNRWALESVGVLALDTRLGVLGKDTSADTNSMISNIREVFELCYHLDILPSIWRYYKTPAFKRLMTVLDELTRIIMAKVDEAVIRLDKNPSLDSDSQSVLEKLLKVNREVAVVMAFDMLLAGIDTTSAATSGILYCLAKNPDKQARLREELRTILPNKDSPLTPDNMRNLPYLRACIKEGLRMYPPVSGNARSTGKDIVLQGYQIPKGTDVAMAAMVLHSGDEYFERG
;
A
#
# COMPACT_ATOMS: atom_id res chain seq x y z
N MET A 1 -21.53 -57.55 44.17
CA MET A 1 -20.89 -58.27 43.04
C MET A 1 -20.73 -57.26 41.91
N LEU A 2 -19.54 -56.69 41.70
CA LEU A 2 -18.53 -57.14 40.69
C LEU A 2 -19.21 -57.34 39.32
N GLN A 3 -18.84 -56.74 38.18
CA GLN A 3 -17.63 -56.03 37.79
C GLN A 3 -17.87 -55.36 36.41
N SER A 4 -17.31 -54.16 36.24
CA SER A 4 -16.61 -53.65 35.03
C SER A 4 -17.28 -53.61 33.63
N VAL A 5 -17.50 -52.38 33.11
CA VAL A 5 -16.93 -51.93 31.82
C VAL A 5 -16.49 -50.46 31.96
N VAL A 6 -15.32 -50.18 31.42
CA VAL A 6 -14.41 -49.05 31.66
C VAL A 6 -14.94 -47.69 31.17
N LYS A 7 -14.85 -46.69 32.06
CA LYS A 7 -14.79 -45.25 31.75
C LYS A 7 -13.35 -44.88 31.39
N ALA A 8 -13.15 -44.13 30.31
CA ALA A 8 -12.01 -43.22 30.18
C ALA A 8 -12.50 -41.88 29.59
N LYS A 9 -12.73 -40.93 30.50
CA LYS A 9 -12.87 -39.50 30.20
C LYS A 9 -11.55 -39.01 29.60
N ARG A 10 -11.57 -38.43 28.40
CA ARG A 10 -10.47 -37.57 27.93
C ARG A 10 -10.69 -36.16 28.48
N THR A 11 -9.93 -35.83 29.51
CA THR A 11 -9.60 -34.45 29.90
C THR A 11 -8.76 -33.81 28.80
N ALA A 12 -9.31 -32.83 28.08
CA ALA A 12 -8.54 -31.97 27.19
C ALA A 12 -7.91 -30.85 28.01
N THR A 13 -6.64 -31.03 28.37
CA THR A 13 -5.76 -29.97 28.87
C THR A 13 -5.50 -28.98 27.73
N LEU A 14 -6.05 -27.78 27.84
CA LEU A 14 -5.73 -26.64 26.98
C LEU A 14 -4.30 -26.18 27.28
N SER A 15 -3.38 -26.47 26.37
CA SER A 15 -2.04 -25.90 26.32
C SER A 15 -2.13 -24.45 25.80
N PRO A 16 -1.44 -23.47 26.42
CA PRO A 16 -1.40 -22.11 25.91
C PRO A 16 -0.41 -22.05 24.75
N THR A 17 -0.89 -22.19 23.52
CA THR A 17 -0.08 -21.93 22.34
C THR A 17 0.11 -20.43 22.17
N LEU A 18 1.25 -19.95 22.67
CA LEU A 18 1.85 -18.65 22.35
C LEU A 18 1.93 -18.50 20.82
N SER A 19 1.02 -17.72 20.23
CA SER A 19 1.10 -17.31 18.84
C SER A 19 2.28 -16.36 18.65
N ARG A 20 3.44 -16.90 18.28
CA ARG A 20 4.59 -16.10 17.84
C ARG A 20 4.26 -15.48 16.47
N PHE A 21 4.21 -14.15 16.43
CA PHE A 21 4.24 -13.40 15.19
C PHE A 21 5.61 -13.59 14.53
N TRP A 22 5.66 -14.41 13.48
CA TRP A 22 6.83 -14.46 12.60
C TRP A 22 6.78 -13.24 11.69
N SER A 23 7.80 -12.38 11.76
CA SER A 23 8.12 -11.48 10.68
C SER A 23 8.45 -12.33 9.46
N VAL A 24 7.71 -12.18 8.36
CA VAL A 24 8.07 -12.77 7.07
C VAL A 24 9.26 -11.98 6.53
N GLN A 25 10.44 -12.22 7.09
CA GLN A 25 11.66 -12.12 6.32
C GLN A 25 11.67 -13.34 5.41
N ALA A 26 11.75 -13.11 4.10
CA ALA A 26 11.98 -14.18 3.14
C ALA A 26 13.29 -14.87 3.52
N GLN A 27 13.22 -15.99 4.23
CA GLN A 27 14.32 -16.92 4.29
C GLN A 27 14.44 -17.52 2.89
N PRO A 28 15.63 -17.53 2.26
CA PRO A 28 15.82 -18.27 1.03
C PRO A 28 15.54 -19.74 1.33
N GLN A 29 14.37 -20.23 0.88
CA GLN A 29 14.10 -21.66 0.88
C GLN A 29 15.08 -22.28 -0.10
N GLN A 30 15.91 -23.21 0.38
CA GLN A 30 16.59 -24.16 -0.50
C GLN A 30 15.49 -24.89 -1.28
N VAL A 31 15.40 -24.59 -2.57
CA VAL A 31 14.54 -25.31 -3.48
C VAL A 31 15.06 -26.74 -3.49
N THR A 32 14.29 -27.65 -2.91
CA THR A 32 14.61 -29.08 -2.96
C THR A 32 14.50 -29.54 -4.41
N THR A 33 15.52 -30.21 -4.93
CA THR A 33 15.61 -30.73 -6.32
C THR A 33 14.38 -31.55 -6.76
N ALA A 34 13.66 -32.17 -5.82
CA ALA A 34 12.41 -32.89 -6.10
C ALA A 34 11.25 -31.97 -6.53
N SER A 35 11.23 -30.70 -6.09
CA SER A 35 10.20 -29.73 -6.49
C SER A 35 10.46 -29.12 -7.86
N GLU A 36 11.74 -28.99 -8.26
CA GLU A 36 12.11 -28.50 -9.59
C GLU A 36 11.67 -29.47 -10.68
N GLY A 37 11.89 -30.78 -10.47
CA GLY A 37 11.45 -31.81 -11.43
C GLY A 37 9.93 -31.89 -11.59
N HIS A 38 9.15 -31.61 -10.53
CA HIS A 38 7.69 -31.57 -10.63
C HIS A 38 7.21 -30.31 -11.38
N ASP A 39 7.78 -29.14 -11.08
CA ASP A 39 7.43 -27.88 -11.73
C ASP A 39 7.76 -27.91 -13.24
N GLU A 40 8.88 -28.51 -13.64
CA GLU A 40 9.27 -28.66 -15.05
C GLU A 40 8.32 -29.57 -15.82
N VAL A 41 7.89 -30.68 -15.22
CA VAL A 41 6.90 -31.60 -15.82
C VAL A 41 5.53 -30.94 -15.90
N GLU A 42 5.11 -30.21 -14.86
CA GLU A 42 3.86 -29.42 -14.89
C GLU A 42 3.91 -28.39 -16.04
N TYR A 43 5.02 -27.68 -16.18
CA TYR A 43 5.23 -26.68 -17.22
C TYR A 43 5.21 -27.28 -18.62
N ALA A 44 5.90 -28.40 -18.85
CA ALA A 44 5.93 -29.06 -20.16
C ALA A 44 4.54 -29.57 -20.61
N ASN A 45 3.68 -29.95 -19.66
CA ASN A 45 2.32 -30.43 -19.94
C ASN A 45 1.27 -29.31 -20.02
N ALA A 46 1.60 -28.09 -19.60
CA ALA A 46 0.69 -26.95 -19.62
C ALA A 46 0.47 -26.40 -21.04
N LEU A 47 -0.65 -25.71 -21.23
CA LEU A 47 -0.97 -25.03 -22.48
C LEU A 47 0.01 -23.85 -22.73
N PRO A 48 0.42 -23.58 -23.97
CA PRO A 48 1.29 -22.45 -24.28
C PRO A 48 0.71 -21.10 -23.87
N TYR A 49 1.60 -20.14 -23.55
CA TYR A 49 1.24 -18.76 -23.17
C TYR A 49 0.29 -18.08 -24.16
N GLU A 50 0.48 -18.33 -25.46
CA GLU A 50 -0.29 -17.75 -26.56
C GLU A 50 -1.78 -18.12 -26.50
N LYS A 51 -2.12 -19.23 -25.83
CA LYS A 51 -3.49 -19.71 -25.68
C LYS A 51 -4.26 -19.04 -24.53
N ILE A 52 -3.60 -18.24 -23.70
CA ILE A 52 -4.30 -17.49 -22.64
C ILE A 52 -5.27 -16.48 -23.29
N PRO A 53 -6.53 -16.41 -22.84
CA PRO A 53 -7.51 -15.45 -23.35
C PRO A 53 -6.96 -14.03 -23.38
N ARG A 54 -7.09 -13.35 -24.52
CA ARG A 54 -6.62 -11.98 -24.69
C ARG A 54 -7.49 -11.21 -25.66
N PRO A 55 -7.86 -9.95 -25.36
CA PRO A 55 -8.47 -9.09 -26.34
C PRO A 55 -7.48 -8.75 -27.46
N SER A 56 -7.99 -8.56 -28.66
CA SER A 56 -7.22 -7.88 -29.70
C SER A 56 -7.03 -6.39 -29.35
N PHE A 57 -6.01 -5.77 -29.93
CA PHE A 57 -5.78 -4.33 -29.80
C PHE A 57 -7.04 -3.52 -30.15
N TRP A 58 -7.73 -3.89 -31.24
CA TRP A 58 -8.97 -3.24 -31.67
C TRP A 58 -10.12 -3.43 -30.68
N GLN A 59 -10.26 -4.62 -30.09
CA GLN A 59 -11.26 -4.86 -29.04
C GLN A 59 -11.00 -3.97 -27.81
N MET A 60 -9.74 -3.70 -27.46
CA MET A 60 -9.42 -2.75 -26.39
C MET A 60 -9.73 -1.31 -26.78
N MET A 61 -9.32 -0.87 -27.96
CA MET A 61 -9.63 0.48 -28.42
C MET A 61 -11.15 0.74 -28.46
N VAL A 62 -11.93 -0.18 -29.04
CA VAL A 62 -13.40 -0.08 -29.08
C VAL A 62 -14.01 -0.21 -27.68
N GLY A 63 -13.48 -1.11 -26.85
CA GLY A 63 -13.99 -1.33 -25.50
C GLY A 63 -13.83 -0.12 -24.58
N PHE A 64 -12.73 0.63 -24.70
CA PHE A 64 -12.45 1.82 -23.90
C PHE A 64 -12.94 3.14 -24.53
N ALA A 65 -13.26 3.16 -25.83
CA ALA A 65 -13.85 4.32 -26.49
C ALA A 65 -15.17 4.77 -25.83
N PRO A 66 -15.58 6.04 -25.94
CA PRO A 66 -16.83 6.54 -25.35
C PRO A 66 -18.04 5.66 -25.70
N GLY A 67 -18.76 5.20 -24.68
CA GLY A 67 -19.90 4.26 -24.84
C GLY A 67 -19.51 2.79 -24.97
N GLY A 68 -18.22 2.47 -25.01
CA GLY A 68 -17.69 1.12 -25.03
C GLY A 68 -17.87 0.36 -23.70
N ARG A 69 -17.71 -0.97 -23.76
CA ARG A 69 -17.96 -1.90 -22.64
C ARG A 69 -17.11 -1.63 -21.40
N TYR A 70 -15.93 -1.02 -21.55
CA TYR A 70 -14.98 -0.72 -20.48
C TYR A 70 -14.85 0.78 -20.23
N SER A 71 -15.66 1.60 -20.90
CA SER A 71 -15.63 3.06 -20.79
C SER A 71 -16.41 3.55 -19.58
N ASN A 72 -15.88 4.55 -18.89
CA ASN A 72 -16.53 5.25 -17.76
C ASN A 72 -17.04 4.32 -16.63
N VAL A 73 -16.34 3.21 -16.37
CA VAL A 73 -16.64 2.31 -15.26
C VAL A 73 -15.61 2.45 -14.16
N THR A 74 -16.01 2.14 -12.93
CA THR A 74 -15.08 2.08 -11.80
C THR A 74 -14.08 0.94 -11.99
N PHE A 75 -12.89 1.06 -11.42
CA PHE A 75 -11.85 0.04 -11.52
C PHE A 75 -12.29 -1.37 -11.07
N PRO A 76 -12.99 -1.56 -9.93
CA PRO A 76 -13.53 -2.88 -9.59
C PRO A 76 -14.55 -3.41 -10.61
N GLU A 77 -15.40 -2.55 -11.17
CA GLU A 77 -16.34 -2.96 -12.21
C GLU A 77 -15.62 -3.33 -13.51
N LEU A 78 -14.58 -2.60 -13.89
CA LEU A 78 -13.71 -2.94 -15.01
C LEU A 78 -13.12 -4.35 -14.86
N HIS A 79 -12.54 -4.66 -13.70
CA HIS A 79 -12.00 -5.97 -13.38
C HIS A 79 -13.08 -7.07 -13.37
N ARG A 80 -14.30 -6.80 -12.87
CA ARG A 80 -15.41 -7.76 -12.94
C ARG A 80 -15.82 -8.04 -14.39
N ARG A 81 -15.87 -7.02 -15.24
CA ARG A 81 -16.16 -7.18 -16.67
C ARG A 81 -15.08 -8.01 -17.36
N PHE A 82 -13.80 -7.73 -17.09
CA PHE A 82 -12.70 -8.56 -17.60
C PHE A 82 -12.81 -10.02 -17.16
N ARG A 83 -13.04 -10.28 -15.86
CA ARG A 83 -13.23 -11.64 -15.34
C ARG A 83 -14.41 -12.34 -16.04
N ARG A 84 -15.52 -11.62 -16.27
CA ARG A 84 -16.69 -12.18 -16.97
C ARG A 84 -16.43 -12.46 -18.45
N ASP A 85 -15.65 -11.62 -19.12
CA ASP A 85 -15.48 -11.67 -20.57
C ASP A 85 -14.35 -12.60 -21.01
N TYR A 86 -13.31 -12.74 -20.19
CA TYR A 86 -12.10 -13.52 -20.51
C TYR A 86 -11.81 -14.65 -19.52
N GLY A 87 -12.55 -14.73 -18.41
CA GLY A 87 -12.35 -15.73 -17.36
C GLY A 87 -11.37 -15.28 -16.27
N ASP A 88 -10.91 -16.25 -15.48
CA ASP A 88 -10.07 -16.03 -14.30
C ASP A 88 -8.59 -15.74 -14.61
N LEU A 89 -8.19 -15.90 -15.87
CA LEU A 89 -6.85 -15.60 -16.38
C LEU A 89 -6.98 -14.94 -17.76
N MET A 90 -6.36 -13.78 -17.93
CA MET A 90 -6.28 -13.14 -19.24
C MET A 90 -4.94 -12.44 -19.45
N VAL A 91 -4.55 -12.23 -20.70
CA VAL A 91 -3.44 -11.33 -21.05
C VAL A 91 -4.02 -10.00 -21.51
N MET A 92 -3.70 -8.93 -20.80
CA MET A 92 -3.91 -7.56 -21.26
C MET A 92 -2.73 -7.18 -22.18
N PRO A 93 -2.98 -6.92 -23.48
CA PRO A 93 -1.92 -6.61 -24.42
C PRO A 93 -1.25 -5.29 -24.06
N GLY A 94 0.09 -5.29 -24.08
CA GLY A 94 0.89 -4.09 -23.92
C GLY A 94 0.63 -3.08 -25.03
N GLN A 95 0.58 -1.79 -24.69
CA GLN A 95 0.37 -0.70 -25.65
C GLN A 95 1.54 0.28 -25.62
N PHE A 96 1.89 0.85 -26.76
CA PHE A 96 2.87 1.95 -26.88
C PHE A 96 4.23 1.63 -26.22
N GLY A 97 4.76 0.43 -26.45
CA GLY A 97 6.06 0.00 -25.94
C GLY A 97 6.03 -0.54 -24.50
N ARG A 98 4.84 -0.79 -23.94
CA ARG A 98 4.67 -1.57 -22.70
C ARG A 98 4.60 -3.06 -22.99
N LYS A 99 4.97 -3.87 -21.99
CA LYS A 99 4.83 -5.33 -22.03
C LYS A 99 3.38 -5.75 -21.81
N ASP A 100 3.07 -6.96 -22.24
CA ASP A 100 1.84 -7.65 -21.87
C ASP A 100 1.78 -7.87 -20.36
N VAL A 101 0.58 -7.76 -19.79
CA VAL A 101 0.33 -8.03 -18.36
C VAL A 101 -0.69 -9.14 -18.25
N VAL A 102 -0.35 -10.23 -17.57
CA VAL A 102 -1.29 -11.29 -17.22
C VAL A 102 -2.13 -10.82 -16.03
N LEU A 103 -3.44 -10.80 -16.15
CA LEU A 103 -4.36 -10.54 -15.04
C LEU A 103 -4.90 -11.88 -14.53
N THR A 104 -4.77 -12.12 -13.22
CA THR A 104 -5.33 -13.30 -12.55
C THR A 104 -6.32 -12.91 -11.45
N PHE A 105 -7.39 -13.69 -11.36
CA PHE A 105 -8.46 -13.59 -10.37
C PHE A 105 -8.51 -14.83 -9.45
N GLN A 106 -7.42 -15.58 -9.30
CA GLN A 106 -7.38 -16.81 -8.48
C GLN A 106 -6.36 -16.71 -7.33
N PRO A 107 -6.75 -16.91 -6.05
CA PRO A 107 -5.84 -16.83 -4.91
C PRO A 107 -4.66 -17.82 -4.95
N ASP A 108 -4.86 -19.00 -5.53
CA ASP A 108 -3.79 -19.99 -5.65
C ASP A 108 -2.66 -19.52 -6.60
N ASP A 109 -3.00 -18.74 -7.62
CA ASP A 109 -2.00 -18.09 -8.48
C ASP A 109 -1.16 -17.09 -7.67
N PHE A 110 -1.78 -16.36 -6.73
CA PHE A 110 -1.09 -15.36 -5.92
C PHE A 110 -0.04 -16.05 -5.04
N LYS A 111 -0.44 -17.17 -4.42
CA LYS A 111 0.43 -18.02 -3.62
C LYS A 111 1.59 -18.59 -4.45
N LYS A 112 1.33 -19.04 -5.68
CA LYS A 112 2.40 -19.52 -6.58
C LYS A 112 3.38 -18.40 -6.91
N LEU A 113 2.88 -17.23 -7.33
CA LEU A 113 3.71 -16.05 -7.62
C LEU A 113 4.61 -15.64 -6.44
N PHE A 114 4.07 -15.52 -5.23
CA PHE A 114 4.86 -15.15 -4.05
C PHE A 114 5.88 -16.20 -3.65
N ARG A 115 5.64 -17.49 -3.94
CA ARG A 115 6.62 -18.55 -3.67
C ARG A 115 7.74 -18.61 -4.71
N THR A 116 7.52 -18.05 -5.89
CA THR A 116 8.45 -18.12 -7.03
C THR A 116 9.01 -16.76 -7.44
N GLU A 117 8.86 -15.72 -6.62
CA GLU A 117 9.32 -14.35 -6.93
C GLU A 117 10.85 -14.17 -6.86
N GLY A 118 11.57 -15.14 -6.30
CA GLY A 118 13.03 -15.12 -6.16
C GLY A 118 13.54 -14.21 -5.05
N GLN A 119 14.85 -13.98 -5.02
CA GLN A 119 15.50 -13.13 -4.00
C GLN A 119 15.07 -11.66 -4.11
N TRP A 120 14.84 -11.18 -5.33
CA TRP A 120 14.46 -9.80 -5.62
C TRP A 120 13.12 -9.76 -6.33
N PRO A 121 12.02 -9.57 -5.58
CA PRO A 121 10.70 -9.45 -6.18
C PRO A 121 10.64 -8.22 -7.09
N ASN A 122 10.41 -8.43 -8.39
CA ASN A 122 10.26 -7.34 -9.35
C ASN A 122 8.79 -6.94 -9.50
N ARG A 123 8.52 -5.65 -9.70
CA ARG A 123 7.16 -5.12 -9.94
C ARG A 123 7.13 -4.24 -11.18
N ILE A 124 5.93 -4.06 -11.71
CA ILE A 124 5.66 -3.05 -12.75
C ILE A 124 5.93 -1.67 -12.12
N ALA A 125 7.01 -1.01 -12.54
CA ALA A 125 7.41 0.29 -12.00
C ALA A 125 6.60 1.44 -12.60
N LEU A 126 6.52 2.56 -11.87
CA LEU A 126 6.00 3.81 -12.41
C LEU A 126 7.11 4.47 -13.23
N GLU A 127 7.06 4.25 -14.54
CA GLU A 127 8.15 4.58 -15.45
C GLU A 127 8.35 6.10 -15.59
N THR A 128 7.29 6.90 -15.42
CA THR A 128 7.42 8.35 -15.33
C THR A 128 8.24 8.80 -14.10
N PHE A 129 8.07 8.13 -12.95
CA PHE A 129 8.86 8.40 -11.75
C PHE A 129 10.32 8.00 -11.92
N VAL A 130 10.57 6.84 -12.52
CA VAL A 130 11.93 6.37 -12.85
C VAL A 130 12.62 7.40 -13.76
N HIS A 131 11.92 7.87 -14.80
CA HIS A 131 12.44 8.89 -15.71
C HIS A 131 12.74 10.20 -14.96
N TYR A 132 11.83 10.68 -14.12
CA TYR A 132 12.05 11.92 -13.36
C TYR A 132 13.32 11.83 -12.49
N ARG A 133 13.47 10.73 -11.72
CA ARG A 133 14.62 10.55 -10.81
C ARG A 133 15.95 10.38 -11.55
N LYS A 134 15.96 9.64 -12.67
CA LYS A 134 17.19 9.32 -13.39
C LYS A 134 17.59 10.37 -14.43
N ASN A 135 16.63 11.02 -15.07
CA ASN A 135 16.89 11.90 -16.22
C ASN A 135 16.61 13.38 -15.95
N VAL A 136 15.67 13.72 -15.06
CA VAL A 136 15.28 15.13 -14.81
C VAL A 136 15.98 15.69 -13.57
N ARG A 137 16.00 14.94 -12.47
CA ARG A 137 16.66 15.34 -11.20
C ARG A 137 17.73 14.36 -10.71
N PRO A 138 18.72 13.98 -11.55
CA PRO A 138 19.81 13.11 -11.09
C PRO A 138 20.65 13.74 -9.96
N ASP A 139 20.64 15.08 -9.85
CA ASP A 139 21.28 15.86 -8.79
C ASP A 139 20.73 15.52 -7.39
N VAL A 140 19.41 15.29 -7.29
CA VAL A 140 18.73 14.99 -6.02
C VAL A 140 18.81 13.52 -5.68
N PHE A 141 18.46 12.68 -6.65
CA PHE A 141 18.26 11.26 -6.40
C PHE A 141 19.55 10.44 -6.52
N LYS A 142 20.60 10.99 -7.15
CA LYS A 142 21.94 10.37 -7.29
C LYS A 142 21.90 8.90 -7.74
N GLY A 143 20.99 8.59 -8.66
CA GLY A 143 20.79 7.23 -9.17
C GLY A 143 19.90 6.32 -8.33
N MET A 144 19.41 6.76 -7.17
CA MET A 144 18.48 6.00 -6.33
C MET A 144 17.02 6.19 -6.77
N GLY A 145 16.37 5.10 -7.19
CA GLY A 145 14.95 5.09 -7.52
C GLY A 145 14.01 4.94 -6.33
N GLY A 146 14.53 4.76 -5.10
CA GLY A 146 13.75 4.61 -3.87
C GLY A 146 13.03 3.26 -3.73
N LEU A 147 12.21 3.10 -2.69
CA LEU A 147 11.60 1.80 -2.38
C LEU A 147 10.51 1.37 -3.36
N VAL A 148 9.88 2.34 -4.01
CA VAL A 148 8.73 2.10 -4.89
C VAL A 148 9.17 1.68 -6.28
N ASN A 149 10.26 2.27 -6.80
CA ASN A 149 10.62 2.14 -8.22
C ASN A 149 11.93 1.39 -8.45
N GLU A 150 12.84 1.34 -7.48
CA GLU A 150 14.07 0.57 -7.63
C GLU A 150 13.73 -0.92 -7.62
N GLN A 151 14.51 -1.72 -8.37
CA GLN A 151 14.34 -3.17 -8.48
C GLN A 151 15.68 -3.89 -8.29
N GLY A 152 15.66 -5.20 -8.11
CA GLY A 152 16.87 -6.03 -8.07
C GLY A 152 17.76 -5.75 -6.85
N GLU A 153 19.08 -5.82 -7.06
CA GLU A 153 20.09 -5.64 -6.02
C GLU A 153 20.08 -4.22 -5.43
N ASN A 154 19.91 -3.18 -6.25
CA ASN A 154 19.81 -1.80 -5.77
C ASN A 154 18.61 -1.62 -4.83
N TRP A 155 17.47 -2.24 -5.15
CA TRP A 155 16.33 -2.27 -4.25
C TRP A 155 16.64 -2.99 -2.95
N GLN A 156 17.30 -4.16 -3.02
CA GLN A 156 17.68 -4.90 -1.81
C GLN A 156 18.62 -4.07 -0.93
N HIS A 157 19.61 -3.41 -1.53
CA HIS A 157 20.55 -2.54 -0.83
C HIS A 157 19.80 -1.41 -0.09
N PHE A 158 18.95 -0.68 -0.81
CA PHE A 158 18.13 0.39 -0.23
C PHE A 158 17.19 -0.14 0.86
N ARG A 159 16.54 -1.28 0.62
CA ARG A 159 15.62 -1.93 1.58
C ARG A 159 16.33 -2.39 2.85
N THR A 160 17.57 -2.85 2.74
CA THR A 160 18.39 -3.29 3.88
C THR A 160 18.77 -2.12 4.78
N ILE A 161 19.00 -0.93 4.20
CA ILE A 161 19.26 0.30 4.96
C ILE A 161 17.99 0.75 5.70
N VAL A 162 16.85 0.77 5.03
CA VAL A 162 15.62 1.39 5.57
C VAL A 162 14.84 0.49 6.53
N ASN A 163 14.78 -0.83 6.27
CA ASN A 163 13.95 -1.76 7.06
C ASN A 163 14.24 -1.72 8.58
N PRO A 164 15.50 -1.74 9.05
CA PRO A 164 15.81 -1.69 10.47
C PRO A 164 15.36 -0.39 11.13
N VAL A 165 15.29 0.71 10.39
CA VAL A 165 14.82 1.99 10.93
C VAL A 165 13.29 2.02 11.00
N MET A 166 12.63 1.60 9.93
CA MET A 166 11.18 1.80 9.73
C MET A 166 10.30 0.70 10.32
N MET A 167 10.68 -0.57 10.16
CA MET A 167 9.76 -1.71 10.39
C MET A 167 9.85 -2.29 11.80
N GLN A 168 10.72 -1.74 12.66
CA GLN A 168 10.85 -2.24 14.02
C GLN A 168 9.67 -1.79 14.89
N PRO A 169 9.03 -2.70 15.65
CA PRO A 169 7.95 -2.33 16.56
C PRO A 169 8.34 -1.28 17.60
N LYS A 170 9.63 -1.20 17.97
CA LYS A 170 10.16 -0.18 18.88
C LYS A 170 10.05 1.23 18.29
N THR A 171 10.34 1.39 16.99
CA THR A 171 10.23 2.69 16.29
C THR A 171 8.81 3.24 16.41
N ILE A 172 7.78 2.40 16.24
CA ILE A 172 6.37 2.82 16.33
C ILE A 172 6.04 3.42 17.70
N ARG A 173 6.65 2.91 18.79
CA ARG A 173 6.37 3.41 20.15
C ARG A 173 6.73 4.89 20.32
N LEU A 174 7.75 5.36 19.62
CA LEU A 174 8.21 6.77 19.66
C LEU A 174 7.20 7.75 19.06
N TYR A 175 6.26 7.24 18.26
CA TYR A 175 5.29 8.05 17.54
C TYR A 175 3.90 8.00 18.16
N VAL A 176 3.62 7.12 19.12
CA VAL A 176 2.28 6.98 19.70
C VAL A 176 1.79 8.29 20.28
N ASP A 177 2.61 8.95 21.11
CA ASP A 177 2.23 10.21 21.76
C ASP A 177 2.03 11.34 20.73
N LYS A 178 2.95 11.46 19.76
CA LYS A 178 2.87 12.48 18.70
C LYS A 178 1.63 12.26 17.80
N LEU A 179 1.29 11.02 17.50
CA LEU A 179 0.11 10.67 16.70
C LEU A 179 -1.19 10.85 17.49
N ASP A 180 -1.20 10.55 18.80
CA ASP A 180 -2.34 10.81 19.67
C ASP A 180 -2.62 12.31 19.80
N GLU A 181 -1.58 13.14 19.91
CA GLU A 181 -1.70 14.61 19.90
C GLU A 181 -2.37 15.11 18.61
N ILE A 182 -1.89 14.65 17.44
CA ILE A 182 -2.49 14.97 16.14
C ILE A 182 -3.95 14.50 16.06
N ALA A 183 -4.24 13.29 16.56
CA ALA A 183 -5.59 12.75 16.57
C ALA A 183 -6.53 13.58 17.46
N ARG A 184 -6.08 14.02 18.65
CA ARG A 184 -6.86 14.88 19.56
C ARG A 184 -7.13 16.26 18.97
N GLU A 185 -6.13 16.89 18.37
CA GLU A 185 -6.30 18.15 17.65
C GLU A 185 -7.33 17.99 16.53
N PHE A 186 -7.21 16.91 15.75
CA PHE A 186 -8.17 16.60 14.69
C PHE A 186 -9.59 16.36 15.23
N MET A 187 -9.74 15.75 16.42
CA MET A 187 -11.07 15.63 17.06
C MET A 187 -11.64 16.99 17.46
N GLY A 188 -10.79 17.94 17.88
CA GLY A 188 -11.17 19.33 18.12
C GLY A 188 -11.70 19.99 16.85
N ILE A 189 -10.96 19.88 15.75
CA ILE A 189 -11.38 20.39 14.43
C ILE A 189 -12.71 19.75 14.00
N ILE A 190 -12.83 18.43 14.13
CA ILE A 190 -14.07 17.72 13.84
C ILE A 190 -15.24 18.27 14.65
N SER A 191 -15.04 18.72 15.89
CA SER A 191 -16.13 19.32 16.68
C SER A 191 -16.52 20.72 16.19
N GLU A 192 -15.58 21.48 15.63
CA GLU A 192 -15.80 22.83 15.10
C GLU A 192 -16.47 22.84 13.72
N ILE A 193 -16.13 21.88 12.85
CA ILE A 193 -16.60 21.86 11.46
C ILE A 193 -17.95 21.15 11.27
N ARG A 194 -18.52 20.56 12.33
CA ARG A 194 -19.85 19.95 12.22
C ARG A 194 -20.90 21.03 12.05
N ASP A 195 -21.91 20.74 11.26
CA ASP A 195 -23.10 21.58 11.22
C ASP A 195 -23.99 21.40 12.47
N GLU A 196 -25.09 22.13 12.53
CA GLU A 196 -26.08 22.06 13.62
C GLU A 196 -26.72 20.66 13.77
N LYS A 197 -26.65 19.82 12.73
CA LYS A 197 -27.16 18.44 12.71
C LYS A 197 -26.10 17.41 13.11
N ASN A 198 -24.89 17.86 13.48
CA ASN A 198 -23.72 17.02 13.72
C ASN A 198 -23.19 16.28 12.47
N GLU A 199 -23.47 16.79 11.28
CA GLU A 199 -22.99 16.24 10.01
C GLU A 199 -21.64 16.85 9.63
N MET A 200 -20.81 16.05 8.95
CA MET A 200 -19.53 16.52 8.40
C MET A 200 -19.76 17.26 7.08
N PRO A 201 -18.90 18.23 6.72
CA PRO A 201 -18.97 18.88 5.42
C PRO A 201 -18.76 17.87 4.28
N ALA A 202 -19.31 18.16 3.10
CA ALA A 202 -19.26 17.28 1.93
C ALA A 202 -17.82 16.93 1.49
N ASP A 203 -16.86 17.79 1.81
CA ASP A 203 -15.45 17.64 1.50
C ASP A 203 -14.63 17.05 2.66
N PHE A 204 -15.25 16.34 3.61
CA PHE A 204 -14.58 15.72 4.76
C PHE A 204 -13.38 14.82 4.39
N SER A 205 -13.37 14.22 3.20
CA SER A 205 -12.21 13.47 2.70
C SER A 205 -10.95 14.34 2.57
N GLN A 206 -11.09 15.65 2.33
CA GLN A 206 -9.96 16.58 2.30
C GLN A 206 -9.37 16.80 3.69
N TRP A 207 -10.22 16.81 4.73
CA TRP A 207 -9.79 16.88 6.12
C TRP A 207 -9.05 15.62 6.55
N LEU A 208 -9.50 14.43 6.11
CA LEU A 208 -8.76 13.18 6.33
C LEU A 208 -7.39 13.15 5.62
N ASN A 209 -7.28 13.77 4.44
CA ASN A 209 -5.99 13.94 3.76
C ASN A 209 -5.05 14.86 4.54
N ARG A 210 -5.56 15.96 5.10
CA ARG A 210 -4.78 16.85 5.98
C ARG A 210 -4.29 16.11 7.23
N TRP A 211 -5.16 15.36 7.89
CA TRP A 211 -4.78 14.52 9.03
C TRP A 211 -3.71 13.47 8.67
N ALA A 212 -3.85 12.80 7.53
CA ALA A 212 -2.87 11.83 7.06
C ALA A 212 -1.51 12.51 6.74
N LEU A 213 -1.52 13.67 6.08
CA LEU A 213 -0.33 14.45 5.79
C LEU A 213 0.37 14.94 7.07
N GLU A 214 -0.36 15.44 8.05
CA GLU A 214 0.23 15.84 9.34
C GLU A 214 0.90 14.66 10.04
N SER A 215 0.21 13.49 10.06
CA SER A 215 0.72 12.26 10.65
C SER A 215 2.00 11.77 9.95
N VAL A 216 1.99 11.72 8.62
CA VAL A 216 3.16 11.30 7.82
C VAL A 216 4.29 12.32 7.91
N GLY A 217 3.99 13.62 8.00
CA GLY A 217 4.97 14.67 8.20
C GLY A 217 5.81 14.45 9.46
N VAL A 218 5.18 14.05 10.57
CA VAL A 218 5.91 13.69 11.79
C VAL A 218 6.77 12.44 11.60
N LEU A 219 6.30 11.45 10.87
CA LEU A 219 7.07 10.22 10.65
C LEU A 219 8.25 10.43 9.67
N ALA A 220 8.02 11.17 8.60
CA ALA A 220 8.97 11.36 7.49
C ALA A 220 9.96 12.50 7.74
N LEU A 221 9.52 13.57 8.40
CA LEU A 221 10.28 14.82 8.55
C LEU A 221 10.54 15.21 10.02
N ASP A 222 10.05 14.40 10.97
CA ASP A 222 10.12 14.64 12.41
C ASP A 222 9.62 16.05 12.80
N THR A 223 8.60 16.52 12.09
CA THR A 223 8.05 17.87 12.26
C THR A 223 6.55 17.92 12.01
N ARG A 224 5.89 18.86 12.68
CA ARG A 224 4.50 19.23 12.42
C ARG A 224 4.47 20.11 11.18
N LEU A 225 3.65 19.74 10.20
CA LEU A 225 3.52 20.50 8.96
C LEU A 225 2.50 21.64 9.08
N GLY A 226 1.70 21.65 10.15
CA GLY A 226 0.72 22.69 10.43
C GLY A 226 -0.47 22.66 9.48
N VAL A 227 -0.78 21.50 8.88
CA VAL A 227 -1.80 21.40 7.82
C VAL A 227 -3.23 21.26 8.35
N LEU A 228 -3.35 21.06 9.67
CA LEU A 228 -4.62 20.99 10.40
C LEU A 228 -5.17 22.35 10.82
N GLY A 229 -4.32 23.37 10.94
CA GLY A 229 -4.72 24.72 11.35
C GLY A 229 -5.60 25.45 10.33
N LYS A 230 -6.29 26.50 10.78
CA LYS A 230 -7.10 27.40 9.92
C LYS A 230 -6.22 28.16 8.92
N ASP A 231 -5.02 28.57 9.35
CA ASP A 231 -4.04 29.28 8.54
C ASP A 231 -3.01 28.31 7.94
N THR A 232 -3.42 27.57 6.90
CA THR A 232 -2.49 26.73 6.14
C THR A 232 -1.57 27.60 5.28
N SER A 233 -0.26 27.32 5.31
CA SER A 233 0.70 27.99 4.43
C SER A 233 0.41 27.72 2.94
N ALA A 234 0.82 28.62 2.06
CA ALA A 234 0.70 28.42 0.61
C ALA A 234 1.44 27.14 0.14
N ASP A 235 2.59 26.84 0.74
CA ASP A 235 3.38 25.64 0.45
C ASP A 235 2.63 24.35 0.85
N THR A 236 1.94 24.36 1.98
CA THR A 236 1.12 23.24 2.46
C THR A 236 -0.02 22.93 1.51
N ASN A 237 -0.78 23.95 1.09
CA ASN A 237 -1.88 23.76 0.16
C ASN A 237 -1.39 23.26 -1.20
N SER A 238 -0.26 23.81 -1.66
CA SER A 238 0.40 23.37 -2.89
C SER A 238 0.86 21.92 -2.80
N MET A 239 1.40 21.47 -1.66
CA MET A 239 1.80 20.08 -1.45
C MET A 239 0.62 19.13 -1.59
N ILE A 240 -0.52 19.42 -0.95
CA ILE A 240 -1.73 18.58 -1.02
C ILE A 240 -2.26 18.51 -2.47
N SER A 241 -2.37 19.65 -3.16
CA SER A 241 -2.86 19.66 -4.54
C SER A 241 -1.90 18.92 -5.49
N ASN A 242 -0.60 19.14 -5.33
CA ASN A 242 0.41 18.56 -6.21
C ASN A 242 0.50 17.04 -6.04
N ILE A 243 0.37 16.50 -4.82
CA ILE A 243 0.40 15.05 -4.60
C ILE A 243 -0.78 14.35 -5.30
N ARG A 244 -1.99 14.91 -5.18
CA ARG A 244 -3.17 14.39 -5.88
C ARG A 244 -2.98 14.43 -7.39
N GLU A 245 -2.53 15.56 -7.91
CA GLU A 245 -2.29 15.75 -9.34
C GLU A 245 -1.23 14.78 -9.88
N VAL A 246 -0.18 14.47 -9.11
CA VAL A 246 0.82 13.46 -9.48
C VAL A 246 0.19 12.10 -9.68
N PHE A 247 -0.67 11.63 -8.77
CA PHE A 247 -1.32 10.33 -8.92
C PHE A 247 -2.26 10.28 -10.13
N GLU A 248 -3.02 11.36 -10.37
CA GLU A 248 -3.88 11.46 -11.55
C GLU A 248 -3.08 11.42 -12.86
N LEU A 249 -2.00 12.20 -12.95
CA LEU A 249 -1.14 12.23 -14.12
C LEU A 249 -0.40 10.90 -14.33
N CYS A 250 0.10 10.27 -13.26
CA CYS A 250 0.71 8.94 -13.34
C CYS A 250 -0.30 7.88 -13.80
N TYR A 251 -1.56 7.95 -13.35
CA TYR A 251 -2.60 7.05 -13.87
C TYR A 251 -2.80 7.23 -15.39
N HIS A 252 -2.87 8.48 -15.87
CA HIS A 252 -2.99 8.75 -17.30
C HIS A 252 -1.75 8.38 -18.13
N LEU A 253 -0.55 8.49 -17.55
CA LEU A 253 0.71 8.29 -18.26
C LEU A 253 1.26 6.87 -18.15
N ASP A 254 1.07 6.19 -17.03
CA ASP A 254 1.65 4.87 -16.74
C ASP A 254 0.62 3.73 -16.71
N ILE A 255 -0.67 4.01 -16.48
CA ILE A 255 -1.72 2.98 -16.48
C ILE A 255 -2.50 2.98 -17.78
N LEU A 256 -3.05 4.12 -18.20
CA LEU A 256 -3.77 4.23 -19.47
C LEU A 256 -2.83 4.25 -20.69
N PRO A 257 -3.30 3.89 -21.89
CA PRO A 257 -2.56 4.06 -23.14
C PRO A 257 -1.97 5.46 -23.27
N SER A 258 -0.65 5.56 -23.40
CA SER A 258 0.04 6.84 -23.49
C SER A 258 1.28 6.74 -24.37
N ILE A 259 1.50 7.78 -25.19
CA ILE A 259 2.63 7.91 -26.11
C ILE A 259 3.80 8.71 -25.53
N TRP A 260 3.81 8.98 -24.22
CA TRP A 260 4.82 9.84 -23.60
C TRP A 260 6.26 9.34 -23.80
N ARG A 261 6.43 8.02 -23.98
CA ARG A 261 7.70 7.36 -24.31
C ARG A 261 8.28 7.80 -25.66
N TYR A 262 7.42 8.23 -26.59
CA TYR A 262 7.81 8.68 -27.93
C TYR A 262 7.82 10.21 -28.05
N TYR A 263 6.83 10.87 -27.44
CA TYR A 263 6.68 12.33 -27.52
C TYR A 263 6.35 12.93 -26.16
N LYS A 264 7.00 14.03 -25.78
CA LYS A 264 6.74 14.75 -24.52
C LYS A 264 5.36 15.44 -24.55
N THR A 265 4.32 14.71 -24.18
CA THR A 265 2.93 15.19 -24.14
C THR A 265 2.74 16.33 -23.12
N PRO A 266 1.67 17.15 -23.24
CA PRO A 266 1.36 18.17 -22.24
C PRO A 266 1.21 17.60 -20.83
N ALA A 267 0.52 16.45 -20.69
CA ALA A 267 0.37 15.75 -19.42
C ALA A 267 1.73 15.32 -18.84
N PHE A 268 2.64 14.80 -19.67
CA PHE A 268 3.99 14.45 -19.23
C PHE A 268 4.77 15.68 -18.76
N LYS A 269 4.74 16.78 -19.51
CA LYS A 269 5.40 18.04 -19.10
C LYS A 269 4.83 18.56 -17.79
N ARG A 270 3.50 18.52 -17.61
CA ARG A 270 2.84 18.91 -16.37
C ARG A 270 3.32 18.04 -15.20
N LEU A 271 3.38 16.72 -15.37
CA LEU A 271 3.87 15.81 -14.34
C LEU A 271 5.30 16.17 -13.91
N MET A 272 6.19 16.45 -14.87
CA MET A 272 7.58 16.84 -14.54
C MET A 272 7.62 18.14 -13.74
N THR A 273 6.80 19.14 -14.06
CA THR A 273 6.70 20.39 -13.30
C THR A 273 6.18 20.16 -11.88
N VAL A 274 5.10 19.39 -11.73
CA VAL A 274 4.49 19.13 -10.42
C VAL A 274 5.44 18.32 -9.52
N LEU A 275 6.13 17.33 -10.09
CA LEU A 275 7.17 16.58 -9.37
C LEU A 275 8.31 17.49 -8.92
N ASP A 276 8.72 18.46 -9.76
CA ASP A 276 9.77 19.43 -9.41
C ASP A 276 9.38 20.37 -8.27
N GLU A 277 8.15 20.88 -8.30
CA GLU A 277 7.59 21.67 -7.20
C GLU A 277 7.57 20.88 -5.89
N LEU A 278 7.11 19.61 -5.93
CA LEU A 278 7.10 18.73 -4.76
C LEU A 278 8.52 18.44 -4.25
N THR A 279 9.44 18.10 -5.14
CA THR A 279 10.84 17.84 -4.77
C THR A 279 11.45 19.07 -4.10
N ARG A 280 11.19 20.28 -4.62
CA ARG A 280 11.66 21.54 -4.01
C ARG A 280 11.11 21.73 -2.59
N ILE A 281 9.79 21.55 -2.39
CA ILE A 281 9.17 21.73 -1.07
C ILE A 281 9.69 20.68 -0.08
N ILE A 282 9.79 19.41 -0.51
CA ILE A 282 10.26 18.31 0.34
C ILE A 282 11.72 18.51 0.73
N MET A 283 12.59 18.92 -0.21
CA MET A 283 13.98 19.23 0.09
C MET A 283 14.10 20.36 1.12
N ALA A 284 13.36 21.46 0.97
CA ALA A 284 13.37 22.55 1.93
C ALA A 284 12.97 22.07 3.34
N LYS A 285 11.96 21.20 3.44
CA LYS A 285 11.52 20.64 4.72
C LYS A 285 12.52 19.65 5.32
N VAL A 286 13.21 18.86 4.50
CA VAL A 286 14.31 18.00 4.97
C VAL A 286 15.47 18.87 5.47
N ASP A 287 15.83 19.93 4.76
CA ASP A 287 16.90 20.85 5.17
C ASP A 287 16.57 21.55 6.51
N GLU A 288 15.33 22.03 6.68
CA GLU A 288 14.83 22.56 7.96
C GLU A 288 14.93 21.52 9.08
N ALA A 289 14.59 20.27 8.80
CA ALA A 289 14.66 19.18 9.77
C ALA A 289 16.10 18.81 10.14
N VAL A 290 17.03 18.80 9.17
CA VAL A 290 18.46 18.59 9.40
C VAL A 290 19.02 19.67 10.32
N ILE A 291 18.77 20.95 10.02
CA ILE A 291 19.24 22.07 10.85
C ILE A 291 18.70 21.97 12.28
N ARG A 292 17.45 21.52 12.46
CA ARG A 292 16.86 21.34 13.78
C ARG A 292 17.51 20.19 14.55
N LEU A 293 17.74 19.05 13.89
CA LEU A 293 18.38 17.88 14.50
C LEU A 293 19.84 18.14 14.85
N ASP A 294 20.56 18.95 14.05
CA ASP A 294 21.93 19.36 14.36
C ASP A 294 22.01 20.27 15.58
N LYS A 295 21.00 21.14 15.79
CA LYS A 295 20.92 22.02 16.96
C LYS A 295 20.54 21.28 18.24
N ASN A 296 19.64 20.30 18.14
CA ASN A 296 19.13 19.53 19.27
C ASN A 296 19.26 18.02 18.98
N PRO A 297 20.48 17.46 18.99
CA PRO A 297 20.68 16.05 18.71
C PRO A 297 20.06 15.20 19.83
N SER A 298 19.39 14.11 19.45
CA SER A 298 18.93 13.12 20.40
C SER A 298 20.11 12.49 21.15
N LEU A 299 20.03 12.47 22.48
CA LEU A 299 21.10 11.95 23.35
C LEU A 299 21.18 10.42 23.37
N ASP A 300 20.08 9.73 23.04
CA ASP A 300 19.97 8.26 23.03
C ASP A 300 19.52 7.75 21.65
N SER A 301 20.01 6.58 21.24
CA SER A 301 19.63 5.95 19.97
C SER A 301 18.18 5.49 19.96
N ASP A 302 17.64 5.14 21.13
CA ASP A 302 16.25 4.71 21.25
C ASP A 302 15.25 5.87 21.11
N SER A 303 15.66 7.14 21.29
CA SER A 303 14.77 8.30 21.12
C SER A 303 14.80 8.93 19.71
N GLN A 304 15.69 8.46 18.83
CA GLN A 304 15.88 9.06 17.53
C GLN A 304 14.72 8.78 16.58
N SER A 305 14.29 9.81 15.86
CA SER A 305 13.28 9.67 14.81
C SER A 305 13.81 8.86 13.62
N VAL A 306 12.89 8.36 12.80
CA VAL A 306 13.17 7.71 11.51
C VAL A 306 14.10 8.59 10.67
N LEU A 307 13.77 9.87 10.52
CA LEU A 307 14.57 10.80 9.73
C LEU A 307 15.99 10.91 10.29
N GLU A 308 16.14 11.10 11.61
CA GLU A 308 17.46 11.22 12.24
C GLU A 308 18.31 9.96 12.04
N LYS A 309 17.71 8.78 12.20
CA LYS A 309 18.39 7.49 11.97
C LYS A 309 18.83 7.35 10.51
N LEU A 310 17.99 7.74 9.56
CA LEU A 310 18.33 7.69 8.13
C LEU A 310 19.42 8.70 7.76
N LEU A 311 19.36 9.93 8.30
CA LEU A 311 20.38 10.97 8.06
C LEU A 311 21.76 10.54 8.54
N LYS A 312 21.86 9.84 9.68
CA LYS A 312 23.12 9.29 10.18
C LYS A 312 23.69 8.17 9.31
N VAL A 313 22.84 7.45 8.58
CA VAL A 313 23.28 6.39 7.67
C VAL A 313 23.66 6.97 6.31
N ASN A 314 22.76 7.71 5.68
CA ASN A 314 22.95 8.31 4.37
C ASN A 314 21.92 9.42 4.14
N ARG A 315 22.40 10.66 3.94
CA ARG A 315 21.55 11.84 3.75
C ARG A 315 20.64 11.71 2.54
N GLU A 316 21.16 11.19 1.44
CA GLU A 316 20.39 11.05 0.22
C GLU A 316 19.29 9.99 0.37
N VAL A 317 19.56 8.87 1.06
CA VAL A 317 18.53 7.87 1.41
C VAL A 317 17.43 8.51 2.24
N ALA A 318 17.77 9.38 3.20
CA ALA A 318 16.80 10.10 4.01
C ALA A 318 15.89 11.01 3.16
N VAL A 319 16.45 11.74 2.19
CA VAL A 319 15.68 12.59 1.26
C VAL A 319 14.73 11.75 0.39
N VAL A 320 15.23 10.66 -0.20
CA VAL A 320 14.40 9.78 -1.03
C VAL A 320 13.29 9.13 -0.22
N MET A 321 13.58 8.72 1.01
CA MET A 321 12.58 8.15 1.93
C MET A 321 11.53 9.16 2.36
N ALA A 322 11.91 10.39 2.68
CA ALA A 322 10.96 11.45 3.02
C ALA A 322 9.99 11.70 1.86
N PHE A 323 10.50 11.74 0.62
CA PHE A 323 9.68 11.86 -0.58
C PHE A 323 8.74 10.67 -0.76
N ASP A 324 9.26 9.44 -0.69
CA ASP A 324 8.46 8.21 -0.87
C ASP A 324 7.36 8.10 0.22
N MET A 325 7.67 8.46 1.47
CA MET A 325 6.72 8.42 2.58
C MET A 325 5.60 9.45 2.43
N LEU A 326 5.93 10.70 2.10
CA LEU A 326 4.93 11.76 1.89
C LEU A 326 4.00 11.44 0.73
N LEU A 327 4.54 10.98 -0.40
CA LEU A 327 3.73 10.62 -1.56
C LEU A 327 2.81 9.43 -1.26
N ALA A 328 3.33 8.36 -0.67
CA ALA A 328 2.56 7.13 -0.49
C ALA A 328 1.61 7.16 0.73
N GLY A 329 1.93 7.94 1.77
CA GLY A 329 1.28 7.84 3.08
C GLY A 329 -0.01 8.64 3.23
N ILE A 330 -0.29 9.60 2.35
CA ILE A 330 -1.42 10.52 2.49
C ILE A 330 -2.71 9.87 1.99
N ASP A 331 -2.82 9.70 0.67
CA ASP A 331 -4.06 9.25 0.02
C ASP A 331 -4.45 7.83 0.44
N THR A 332 -3.46 6.96 0.67
CA THR A 332 -3.73 5.57 1.09
C THR A 332 -4.35 5.50 2.48
N THR A 333 -3.81 6.24 3.44
CA THR A 333 -4.28 6.25 4.83
C THR A 333 -5.61 6.96 4.97
N SER A 334 -5.79 8.08 4.27
CA SER A 334 -7.05 8.84 4.29
C SER A 334 -8.19 8.04 3.62
N ALA A 335 -7.93 7.38 2.49
CA ALA A 335 -8.91 6.54 1.80
C ALA A 335 -9.28 5.31 2.63
N ALA A 336 -8.29 4.63 3.23
CA ALA A 336 -8.54 3.51 4.14
C ALA A 336 -9.43 3.92 5.32
N THR A 337 -9.10 5.05 5.95
CA THR A 337 -9.85 5.57 7.10
C THR A 337 -11.28 5.96 6.70
N SER A 338 -11.45 6.60 5.53
CA SER A 338 -12.76 6.91 4.97
C SER A 338 -13.61 5.66 4.78
N GLY A 339 -13.04 4.60 4.19
CA GLY A 339 -13.71 3.32 3.98
C GLY A 339 -14.09 2.63 5.29
N ILE A 340 -13.20 2.63 6.29
CA ILE A 340 -13.47 2.07 7.62
C ILE A 340 -14.61 2.83 8.31
N LEU A 341 -14.56 4.16 8.32
CA LEU A 341 -15.60 5.00 8.93
C LEU A 341 -16.96 4.79 8.26
N TYR A 342 -16.97 4.68 6.93
CA TYR A 342 -18.18 4.38 6.17
C TYR A 342 -18.76 2.99 6.50
N CYS A 343 -17.92 1.95 6.60
CA CYS A 343 -18.34 0.63 7.05
C CYS A 343 -18.97 0.69 8.45
N LEU A 344 -18.36 1.41 9.39
CA LEU A 344 -18.90 1.55 10.75
C LEU A 344 -20.23 2.30 10.77
N ALA A 345 -20.35 3.39 10.01
CA ALA A 345 -21.58 4.17 9.90
C ALA A 345 -22.75 3.33 9.36
N LYS A 346 -22.48 2.40 8.43
CA LYS A 346 -23.49 1.47 7.90
C LYS A 346 -23.83 0.29 8.82
N ASN A 347 -23.03 0.05 9.86
CA ASN A 347 -23.19 -1.10 10.76
C ASN A 347 -23.15 -0.64 12.22
N PRO A 348 -24.24 -0.01 12.73
CA PRO A 348 -24.25 0.60 14.08
C PRO A 348 -23.99 -0.39 15.22
N ASP A 349 -24.41 -1.65 15.08
CA ASP A 349 -24.15 -2.72 16.04
C ASP A 349 -22.64 -3.03 16.15
N LYS A 350 -21.94 -3.07 15.01
CA LYS A 350 -20.48 -3.25 14.94
C LYS A 350 -19.76 -2.03 15.49
N GLN A 351 -20.25 -0.82 15.19
CA GLN A 351 -19.71 0.41 15.76
C GLN A 351 -19.86 0.45 17.29
N ALA A 352 -21.01 0.03 17.82
CA ALA A 352 -21.24 -0.05 19.26
C ALA A 352 -20.28 -1.05 19.95
N ARG A 353 -20.13 -2.25 19.38
CA ARG A 353 -19.16 -3.25 19.86
C ARG A 353 -17.72 -2.75 19.84
N LEU A 354 -17.32 -2.02 18.78
CA LEU A 354 -15.99 -1.41 18.73
C LEU A 354 -15.83 -0.35 19.83
N ARG A 355 -16.85 0.48 20.06
CA ARG A 355 -16.84 1.48 21.13
C ARG A 355 -16.71 0.83 22.51
N GLU A 356 -17.35 -0.32 22.74
CA GLU A 356 -17.21 -1.08 23.99
C GLU A 356 -15.77 -1.54 24.20
N GLU A 357 -15.13 -2.15 23.19
CA GLU A 357 -13.71 -2.54 23.27
C GLU A 357 -12.82 -1.33 23.59
N LEU A 358 -13.00 -0.21 22.88
CA LEU A 358 -12.18 0.99 23.08
C LEU A 358 -12.38 1.63 24.47
N ARG A 359 -13.58 1.57 25.05
CA ARG A 359 -13.83 2.07 26.42
C ARG A 359 -13.10 1.28 27.49
N THR A 360 -12.71 0.03 27.22
CA THR A 360 -11.91 -0.76 28.19
C THR A 360 -10.49 -0.22 28.36
N ILE A 361 -9.93 0.40 27.31
CA ILE A 361 -8.57 0.95 27.34
C ILE A 361 -8.53 2.47 27.52
N LEU A 362 -9.63 3.15 27.18
CA LEU A 362 -9.83 4.59 27.30
C LEU A 362 -11.12 4.86 28.11
N PRO A 363 -11.12 4.59 29.43
CA PRO A 363 -12.33 4.72 30.26
C PRO A 363 -12.82 6.16 30.40
N ASN A 364 -11.92 7.14 30.31
CA ASN A 364 -12.24 8.56 30.41
C ASN A 364 -11.86 9.28 29.11
N LYS A 365 -12.46 10.46 28.88
CA LYS A 365 -12.17 11.31 27.71
C LYS A 365 -10.67 11.64 27.56
N ASP A 366 -10.00 11.85 28.69
CA ASP A 366 -8.60 12.26 28.74
C ASP A 366 -7.65 11.08 29.05
N SER A 367 -8.14 9.83 28.96
CA SER A 367 -7.28 8.66 29.09
C SER A 367 -6.17 8.70 28.02
N PRO A 368 -4.89 8.53 28.39
CA PRO A 368 -3.80 8.54 27.43
C PRO A 368 -3.80 7.25 26.62
N LEU A 369 -3.55 7.38 25.32
CA LEU A 369 -3.23 6.22 24.50
C LEU A 369 -1.77 5.84 24.73
N THR A 370 -1.49 4.58 25.03
CA THR A 370 -0.12 4.12 25.32
C THR A 370 0.21 2.87 24.52
N PRO A 371 1.49 2.61 24.21
CA PRO A 371 1.88 1.36 23.57
C PRO A 371 1.39 0.09 24.29
N ASP A 372 1.21 0.16 25.61
CA ASP A 372 0.81 -0.98 26.44
C ASP A 372 -0.69 -1.24 26.40
N ASN A 373 -1.54 -0.20 26.46
CA ASN A 373 -2.99 -0.39 26.37
C ASN A 373 -3.46 -0.73 24.94
N MET A 374 -2.66 -0.41 23.91
CA MET A 374 -2.92 -0.78 22.51
C MET A 374 -2.57 -2.23 22.15
N ARG A 375 -1.93 -2.99 23.05
CA ARG A 375 -1.43 -4.34 22.73
C ARG A 375 -2.57 -5.28 22.31
N ASN A 376 -3.72 -5.22 22.97
CA ASN A 376 -4.82 -6.17 22.77
C ASN A 376 -6.13 -5.49 22.32
N LEU A 377 -6.23 -5.20 21.02
CA LEU A 377 -7.43 -4.64 20.38
C LEU A 377 -7.88 -5.53 19.20
N PRO A 378 -8.32 -6.78 19.48
CA PRO A 378 -8.64 -7.74 18.44
C PRO A 378 -9.79 -7.28 17.54
N TYR A 379 -10.82 -6.61 18.10
CA TYR A 379 -11.97 -6.19 17.33
C TYR A 379 -11.68 -4.94 16.49
N LEU A 380 -10.95 -3.95 17.01
CA LEU A 380 -10.42 -2.84 16.20
C LEU A 380 -9.60 -3.35 15.02
N ARG A 381 -8.68 -4.30 15.25
CA ARG A 381 -7.89 -4.92 14.18
C ARG A 381 -8.77 -5.65 13.17
N ALA A 382 -9.84 -6.30 13.60
CA ALA A 382 -10.82 -6.91 12.70
C ALA A 382 -11.57 -5.86 11.88
N CYS A 383 -12.03 -4.76 12.49
CA CYS A 383 -12.69 -3.65 11.79
C CYS A 383 -11.77 -3.01 10.74
N ILE A 384 -10.50 -2.79 11.05
CA ILE A 384 -9.52 -2.26 10.10
C ILE A 384 -9.32 -3.23 8.92
N LYS A 385 -9.11 -4.51 9.20
CA LYS A 385 -8.95 -5.54 8.15
C LYS A 385 -10.19 -5.64 7.25
N GLU A 386 -11.37 -5.59 7.87
CA GLU A 386 -12.64 -5.68 7.14
C GLU A 386 -12.93 -4.42 6.32
N GLY A 387 -12.64 -3.23 6.87
CA GLY A 387 -12.70 -1.98 6.12
C GLY A 387 -11.75 -1.98 4.92
N LEU A 388 -10.52 -2.48 5.09
CA LEU A 388 -9.56 -2.64 4.00
C LEU A 388 -9.97 -3.71 2.98
N ARG A 389 -10.69 -4.76 3.40
CA ARG A 389 -11.26 -5.75 2.47
C ARG A 389 -12.33 -5.10 1.60
N MET A 390 -13.26 -4.37 2.21
CA MET A 390 -14.41 -3.77 1.51
C MET A 390 -14.06 -2.51 0.70
N TYR A 391 -13.15 -1.69 1.21
CA TYR A 391 -12.68 -0.44 0.61
C TYR A 391 -11.16 -0.39 0.56
N PRO A 392 -10.51 -1.27 -0.22
CA PRO A 392 -9.06 -1.30 -0.32
C PRO A 392 -8.57 -0.05 -1.08
N PRO A 393 -7.59 0.72 -0.54
CA PRO A 393 -7.00 1.84 -1.26
C PRO A 393 -6.26 1.44 -2.55
N VAL A 394 -5.79 0.18 -2.62
CA VAL A 394 -5.07 -0.37 -3.77
C VAL A 394 -5.78 -1.63 -4.26
N SER A 395 -5.96 -1.76 -5.56
CA SER A 395 -6.78 -2.81 -6.18
C SER A 395 -6.19 -4.23 -6.14
N GLY A 396 -4.89 -4.34 -5.87
CA GLY A 396 -4.17 -5.60 -5.93
C GLY A 396 -2.67 -5.41 -5.84
N ASN A 397 -1.93 -6.42 -6.28
CA ASN A 397 -0.48 -6.37 -6.34
C ASN A 397 0.00 -6.88 -7.71
N ALA A 398 1.23 -6.57 -8.10
CA ALA A 398 1.81 -7.06 -9.34
C ALA A 398 3.22 -7.60 -9.13
N ARG A 399 3.60 -8.65 -9.87
CA ARG A 399 4.93 -9.25 -9.86
C ARG A 399 5.37 -9.59 -11.27
N SER A 400 6.64 -9.40 -11.59
CA SER A 400 7.25 -10.15 -12.70
C SER A 400 7.64 -11.55 -12.19
N THR A 401 7.35 -12.59 -12.96
CA THR A 401 7.70 -13.97 -12.58
C THR A 401 9.22 -14.16 -12.47
N GLY A 402 9.69 -14.77 -11.36
CA GLY A 402 11.11 -15.02 -11.11
C GLY A 402 11.66 -16.24 -11.85
N LYS A 403 10.79 -17.17 -12.24
CA LYS A 403 11.05 -18.37 -13.05
C LYS A 403 9.81 -18.71 -13.89
N ASP A 404 9.95 -19.68 -14.78
CA ASP A 404 8.84 -20.27 -15.53
C ASP A 404 7.88 -20.95 -14.54
N ILE A 405 6.58 -20.65 -14.65
CA ILE A 405 5.53 -21.19 -13.78
C ILE A 405 4.29 -21.55 -14.57
N VAL A 406 3.44 -22.41 -14.02
CA VAL A 406 2.11 -22.70 -14.58
C VAL A 406 1.04 -21.98 -13.76
N LEU A 407 0.21 -21.16 -14.40
CA LEU A 407 -0.99 -20.57 -13.79
C LEU A 407 -2.23 -21.09 -14.53
N GLN A 408 -3.19 -21.64 -13.78
CA GLN A 408 -4.46 -22.18 -14.32
C GLN A 408 -4.28 -23.10 -15.56
N GLY A 409 -3.21 -23.90 -15.58
CA GLY A 409 -2.90 -24.82 -16.68
C GLY A 409 -2.19 -24.19 -17.90
N TYR A 410 -1.76 -22.93 -17.81
CA TYR A 410 -1.00 -22.23 -18.86
C TYR A 410 0.44 -21.97 -18.43
N GLN A 411 1.36 -22.09 -19.40
CA GLN A 411 2.76 -21.71 -19.28
C GLN A 411 2.89 -20.19 -19.15
N ILE A 412 3.49 -19.73 -18.05
CA ILE A 412 3.86 -18.34 -17.81
C ILE A 412 5.39 -18.25 -17.77
N PRO A 413 6.03 -17.73 -18.82
CA PRO A 413 7.48 -17.58 -18.86
C PRO A 413 8.03 -16.67 -17.77
N LYS A 414 9.30 -16.85 -17.42
CA LYS A 414 10.07 -15.96 -16.55
C LYS A 414 10.08 -14.53 -17.09
N GLY A 415 9.92 -13.55 -16.20
CA GLY A 415 9.92 -12.13 -16.54
C GLY A 415 8.58 -11.61 -17.07
N THR A 416 7.54 -12.43 -17.09
CA THR A 416 6.17 -12.01 -17.42
C THR A 416 5.58 -11.22 -16.26
N ASP A 417 4.99 -10.06 -16.55
CA ASP A 417 4.31 -9.22 -15.57
C ASP A 417 2.91 -9.78 -15.29
N VAL A 418 2.63 -10.05 -14.01
CA VAL A 418 1.36 -10.63 -13.55
C VAL A 418 0.73 -9.71 -12.51
N ALA A 419 -0.49 -9.24 -12.79
CA ALA A 419 -1.33 -8.44 -11.91
C ALA A 419 -2.35 -9.34 -11.19
N MET A 420 -2.27 -9.35 -9.86
CA MET A 420 -3.18 -10.07 -8.96
C MET A 420 -4.37 -9.16 -8.61
N ALA A 421 -5.51 -9.39 -9.25
CA ALA A 421 -6.70 -8.53 -9.16
C ALA A 421 -7.53 -8.82 -7.88
N ALA A 422 -6.94 -8.58 -6.72
CA ALA A 422 -7.51 -8.95 -5.42
C ALA A 422 -8.84 -8.28 -5.08
N MET A 423 -9.08 -7.05 -5.55
CA MET A 423 -10.28 -6.28 -5.21
C MET A 423 -11.60 -6.98 -5.62
N VAL A 424 -11.61 -7.75 -6.71
CA VAL A 424 -12.81 -8.53 -7.09
C VAL A 424 -13.06 -9.66 -6.09
N LEU A 425 -11.99 -10.33 -5.67
CA LEU A 425 -12.01 -11.47 -4.75
C LEU A 425 -12.39 -11.05 -3.33
N HIS A 426 -11.99 -9.85 -2.92
CA HIS A 426 -12.39 -9.28 -1.64
C HIS A 426 -13.90 -9.18 -1.50
N SER A 427 -14.64 -9.02 -2.60
CA SER A 427 -16.12 -8.95 -2.60
C SER A 427 -16.81 -10.26 -3.05
N GLY A 428 -16.03 -11.32 -3.30
CA GLY A 428 -16.54 -12.58 -3.81
C GLY A 428 -17.14 -13.45 -2.71
N ASP A 429 -18.39 -13.85 -2.89
CA ASP A 429 -19.11 -14.73 -1.96
C ASP A 429 -18.47 -16.13 -1.88
N GLU A 430 -17.67 -16.49 -2.89
CA GLU A 430 -16.86 -17.73 -2.94
C GLU A 430 -15.78 -17.80 -1.84
N TYR A 431 -15.30 -16.65 -1.35
CA TYR A 431 -14.25 -16.57 -0.32
C TYR A 431 -14.73 -15.93 0.98
N PHE A 432 -15.79 -15.11 0.91
CA PHE A 432 -16.34 -14.38 2.04
C PHE A 432 -17.86 -14.56 2.08
N GLU A 433 -18.31 -15.58 2.80
CA GLU A 433 -19.75 -15.81 3.03
C GLU A 433 -20.39 -14.57 3.68
N ARG A 434 -21.51 -14.12 3.14
CA ARG A 434 -22.32 -13.05 3.74
C ARG A 434 -23.23 -13.68 4.78
N GLY A 435 -22.91 -13.44 6.06
CA GLY A 435 -23.72 -13.87 7.20
C GLY A 435 -25.00 -13.06 7.40
#